data_AF-S3CUB7-F1
#
_entry.id   AF-S3CUB7-F1
#
_cell.length_a   1.000
_cell.length_b   1.000
_cell.length_c   1.000
_cell.angle_alpha   90.00
_cell.angle_beta   90.00
_cell.angle_gamma   90.00
#
_symmetry.space_group_name_H-M   'P 1'
#
loop_
_entity.id
_entity.type
_entity.pdbx_description
1 polymer ?
#
loop_
_entity_poly.entity_id
_entity_poly.type
_entity_poly.pdbx_seq_one_letter_code
_entity_poly.pdbx_strand_id
1 'polypeptide(L)'
;MTLKDEQTEEWNTASMEEIKFLICVLRLRCQPPVPYPHIESYLNQIMGLSHEKLSDIFDREEREETNLWEDAKTCDDWNVERILIISGVDREGYRLAERKETDAQIKWRRTKDWKVGSLLMKPDEVSRVM
;
A
#
# COMPACT_ATOMS: atom_id res chain seq x y z
N MET A 1 23.30 23.34 16.28
CA MET A 1 22.81 22.68 15.06
C MET A 1 22.83 21.20 15.37
N THR A 2 21.65 20.68 15.65
CA THR A 2 21.48 19.37 16.30
C THR A 2 21.50 18.31 15.20
N LEU A 3 22.21 17.19 15.40
CA LEU A 3 22.20 16.02 14.49
C LEU A 3 20.77 15.52 14.12
N LYS A 4 19.75 15.93 14.90
CA LYS A 4 18.34 15.70 14.59
C LYS A 4 17.84 16.52 13.41
N ASP A 5 18.36 17.73 13.18
CA ASP A 5 17.89 18.62 12.13
C ASP A 5 18.38 18.15 10.74
N GLU A 6 19.62 17.67 10.64
CA GLU A 6 20.16 17.06 9.41
C GLU A 6 19.47 15.74 9.04
N GLN A 7 19.16 14.89 10.02
CA GLN A 7 18.35 13.69 9.77
C GLN A 7 16.89 14.01 9.46
N THR A 8 16.37 15.19 9.82
CA THR A 8 14.99 15.56 9.46
C THR A 8 14.94 16.16 8.05
N GLU A 9 16.02 16.79 7.57
CA GLU A 9 16.11 17.32 6.20
C GLU A 9 16.33 16.24 5.13
N GLU A 10 17.11 15.19 5.42
CA GLU A 10 17.31 14.06 4.48
C GLU A 10 16.02 13.25 4.26
N TRP A 11 15.10 13.23 5.22
CA TRP A 11 13.82 12.52 5.13
C TRP A 11 12.71 13.35 4.46
N ASN A 12 12.93 14.64 4.21
CA ASN A 12 11.89 15.56 3.75
C ASN A 12 11.71 15.64 2.23
N THR A 13 12.37 14.78 1.46
CA THR A 13 12.12 14.72 0.00
C THR A 13 12.07 13.28 -0.50
N ALA A 14 11.02 12.53 -0.17
CA ALA A 14 10.69 11.37 -0.97
C ALA A 14 10.37 11.85 -2.39
N SER A 15 11.00 11.25 -3.39
CA SER A 15 10.65 11.45 -4.78
C SER A 15 9.21 11.00 -5.03
N MET A 16 8.55 11.65 -5.99
CA MET A 16 7.19 11.28 -6.37
C MET A 16 7.04 9.80 -6.76
N GLU A 17 8.10 9.19 -7.30
CA GLU A 17 8.11 7.77 -7.65
C GLU A 17 8.16 6.86 -6.41
N GLU A 18 8.89 7.25 -5.36
CA GLU A 18 8.88 6.51 -4.09
C GLU A 18 7.50 6.57 -3.41
N ILE A 19 6.83 7.72 -3.47
CA ILE A 19 5.46 7.88 -2.96
C ILE A 19 4.51 6.95 -3.71
N LYS A 20 4.54 6.96 -5.04
CA LYS A 20 3.67 6.10 -5.86
C LYS A 20 3.94 4.62 -5.64
N PHE A 21 5.21 4.24 -5.53
CA PHE A 21 5.61 2.86 -5.25
C PHE A 21 5.06 2.40 -3.90
N LEU A 22 5.25 3.20 -2.85
CA LEU A 22 4.76 2.94 -1.50
C LEU A 22 3.23 2.76 -1.46
N ILE A 23 2.51 3.63 -2.17
CA ILE A 23 1.07 3.52 -2.36
C ILE A 23 0.68 2.18 -2.99
N CYS A 24 1.38 1.78 -4.07
CA CYS A 24 1.12 0.52 -4.75
C CYS A 24 1.39 -0.68 -3.82
N VAL A 25 2.47 -0.64 -3.04
CA VAL A 25 2.78 -1.68 -2.04
C VAL A 25 1.66 -1.80 -1.01
N LEU A 26 1.28 -0.70 -0.36
CA LEU A 26 0.21 -0.70 0.67
C LEU A 26 -1.14 -1.16 0.13
N ARG A 27 -1.41 -0.93 -1.16
CA ARG A 27 -2.68 -1.30 -1.80
C ARG A 27 -2.70 -2.74 -2.31
N LEU A 28 -1.59 -3.25 -2.83
CA LEU A 28 -1.50 -4.54 -3.52
C LEU A 28 -1.00 -5.66 -2.61
N ARG A 29 -0.13 -5.32 -1.65
CA ARG A 29 0.57 -6.28 -0.79
C ARG A 29 0.01 -6.34 0.62
N CYS A 30 -1.13 -5.72 0.86
CA CYS A 30 -1.82 -5.77 2.15
C CYS A 30 -3.21 -6.40 2.01
N GLN A 31 -3.60 -7.15 3.05
CA GLN A 31 -4.94 -7.71 3.21
C GLN A 31 -5.52 -7.33 4.58
N PRO A 32 -6.72 -6.72 4.63
CA PRO A 32 -7.43 -6.15 3.48
C PRO A 32 -6.59 -5.04 2.79
N PRO A 33 -6.91 -4.65 1.54
CA PRO A 33 -6.22 -3.51 0.92
C PRO A 33 -6.31 -2.27 1.81
N VAL A 34 -5.19 -1.59 2.06
CA VAL A 34 -5.19 -0.40 2.92
C VAL A 34 -6.08 0.69 2.28
N PRO A 35 -7.06 1.26 3.01
CA PRO A 35 -7.89 2.36 2.54
C PRO A 35 -7.08 3.64 2.34
N TYR A 36 -7.48 4.44 1.34
CA TYR A 36 -6.81 5.72 1.05
C TYR A 36 -6.67 6.65 2.26
N PRO A 37 -7.68 6.84 3.12
CA PRO A 37 -7.53 7.72 4.28
C PRO A 37 -6.40 7.30 5.24
N HIS A 38 -6.10 6.01 5.32
CA HIS A 38 -5.03 5.49 6.17
C HIS A 38 -3.66 5.73 5.52
N ILE A 39 -3.56 5.48 4.21
CA ILE A 39 -2.36 5.82 3.43
C ILE A 39 -2.09 7.31 3.51
N GLU A 40 -3.10 8.16 3.33
CA GLU A 40 -2.96 9.61 3.44
C GLU A 40 -2.53 10.07 4.81
N SER A 41 -3.13 9.53 5.88
CA SER A 41 -2.72 9.84 7.24
C SER A 41 -1.22 9.53 7.42
N TYR A 42 -0.77 8.39 6.92
CA TYR A 42 0.64 8.00 6.96
C TYR A 42 1.54 8.94 6.13
N LEU A 43 1.21 9.18 4.87
CA LEU A 43 2.02 10.03 3.98
C LEU A 43 2.02 11.50 4.43
N ASN A 44 0.94 11.98 5.04
CA ASN A 44 0.88 13.30 5.64
C ASN A 44 1.78 13.37 6.88
N GLN A 45 1.72 12.37 7.77
CA GLN A 45 2.57 12.32 8.96
C GLN A 45 4.07 12.28 8.64
N ILE A 46 4.48 11.58 7.58
CA ILE A 46 5.89 11.41 7.23
C ILE A 46 6.40 12.46 6.25
N MET A 47 5.57 12.93 5.31
CA MET A 47 6.02 13.74 4.17
C MET A 47 5.27 15.07 4.01
N GLY A 48 4.29 15.37 4.86
CA GLY A 48 3.55 16.63 4.82
C GLY A 48 2.73 16.83 3.53
N LEU A 49 2.34 15.76 2.84
CA LEU A 49 1.56 15.83 1.60
C LEU A 49 0.09 16.13 1.87
N SER A 50 -0.50 17.02 1.05
CA SER A 50 -1.93 17.34 1.13
C SER A 50 -2.81 16.25 0.51
N HIS A 51 -4.02 16.10 1.05
CA HIS A 51 -5.05 15.17 0.56
C HIS A 51 -5.27 15.27 -0.96
N GLU A 52 -5.42 16.49 -1.49
CA GLU A 52 -5.67 16.73 -2.91
C GLU A 52 -4.54 16.17 -3.82
N LYS A 53 -3.28 16.41 -3.46
CA LYS A 53 -2.12 15.89 -4.21
C LYS A 53 -2.08 14.37 -4.18
N LEU A 54 -2.37 13.79 -3.02
CA LEU A 54 -2.39 12.34 -2.87
C LEU A 54 -3.50 11.72 -3.71
N SER A 55 -4.72 12.27 -3.64
CA SER A 55 -5.89 11.85 -4.45
C SER A 55 -5.56 11.81 -5.95
N ASP A 56 -4.93 12.85 -6.49
CA ASP A 56 -4.59 12.90 -7.91
C ASP A 56 -3.54 11.85 -8.32
N ILE A 57 -2.54 11.64 -7.47
CA ILE A 57 -1.52 10.59 -7.67
C ILE A 57 -2.21 9.23 -7.67
N PHE A 58 -3.08 8.98 -6.69
CA PHE A 58 -3.80 7.72 -6.55
C PHE A 58 -4.65 7.39 -7.76
N ASP A 59 -5.50 8.33 -8.16
CA ASP A 59 -6.46 8.14 -9.26
C ASP A 59 -5.74 7.82 -10.57
N ARG A 60 -4.58 8.42 -10.77
CA ARG A 60 -3.74 8.17 -11.93
C ARG A 60 -3.09 6.80 -11.88
N GLU A 61 -2.42 6.47 -10.77
CA GLU A 61 -1.71 5.18 -10.64
C GLU A 61 -2.66 3.98 -10.58
N GLU A 62 -3.90 4.14 -10.10
CA GLU A 62 -4.92 3.07 -10.13
C GLU A 62 -5.48 2.83 -11.55
N ARG A 63 -5.38 3.82 -12.45
CA ARG A 63 -5.90 3.75 -13.83
C ARG A 63 -4.84 3.35 -14.84
N GLU A 64 -3.61 3.81 -14.68
CA GLU A 64 -2.59 3.74 -15.74
C GLU A 64 -1.80 2.41 -15.78
N GLU A 65 -2.10 1.44 -14.90
CA GLU A 65 -1.43 0.14 -14.83
C GLU A 65 0.09 0.27 -15.01
N THR A 66 0.70 1.06 -14.14
CA THR A 66 2.08 1.49 -14.28
C THR A 66 3.05 0.35 -13.96
N ASN A 67 4.29 0.46 -14.44
CA ASN A 67 5.37 -0.49 -14.10
C ASN A 67 5.52 -0.66 -12.57
N LEU A 68 5.11 0.34 -11.80
CA LEU A 68 5.09 0.34 -10.33
C LEU A 68 4.22 -0.77 -9.74
N TRP A 69 3.20 -1.28 -10.45
CA TRP A 69 2.40 -2.41 -9.96
C TRP A 69 3.20 -3.71 -9.98
N GLU A 70 3.98 -3.94 -11.05
CA GLU A 70 4.86 -5.10 -11.14
C GLU A 70 6.05 -4.96 -10.17
N ASP A 71 6.58 -3.75 -9.99
CA ASP A 71 7.60 -3.48 -8.97
C ASP A 71 7.04 -3.73 -7.56
N ALA A 72 5.85 -3.23 -7.24
CA ALA A 72 5.20 -3.45 -5.94
C ALA A 72 4.84 -4.93 -5.72
N LYS A 73 4.48 -5.65 -6.78
CA LYS A 73 4.22 -7.10 -6.75
C LYS A 73 5.50 -7.91 -6.49
N THR A 74 6.63 -7.47 -7.03
CA THR A 74 7.91 -8.16 -6.89
C THR A 74 8.72 -7.70 -5.68
N CYS A 75 8.29 -6.62 -5.02
CA CYS A 75 8.85 -6.15 -3.75
C CYS A 75 8.98 -7.29 -2.74
N ASP A 76 10.12 -7.37 -2.06
CA ASP A 76 10.36 -8.42 -1.09
C ASP A 76 9.42 -8.29 0.13
N ASP A 77 8.98 -9.44 0.66
CA ASP A 77 8.04 -9.53 1.77
C ASP A 77 8.57 -8.83 3.03
N TRP A 78 9.88 -8.93 3.30
CA TRP A 78 10.50 -8.26 4.44
C TRP A 78 10.41 -6.74 4.37
N ASN A 79 10.63 -6.16 3.18
CA ASN A 79 10.46 -4.72 2.96
C ASN A 79 9.00 -4.28 3.12
N VAL A 80 8.04 -5.08 2.64
CA VAL A 80 6.60 -4.77 2.84
C VAL A 80 6.23 -4.81 4.32
N GLU A 81 6.70 -5.81 5.07
CA GLU A 81 6.48 -5.89 6.52
C GLU A 81 7.07 -4.68 7.24
N ARG A 82 8.27 -4.23 6.86
CA ARG A 82 8.86 -3.01 7.41
C ARG A 82 8.04 -1.77 7.11
N ILE A 83 7.51 -1.65 5.89
CA ILE A 83 6.62 -0.55 5.50
C ILE A 83 5.35 -0.57 6.36
N LEU A 84 4.76 -1.74 6.59
CA LEU A 84 3.58 -1.92 7.46
C LEU A 84 3.86 -1.46 8.90
N ILE A 85 5.00 -1.86 9.46
CA ILE A 85 5.41 -1.50 10.83
C ILE A 85 5.71 0.00 10.95
N ILE A 86 6.46 0.56 10.00
CA ILE A 86 6.84 1.98 10.01
C ILE A 86 5.61 2.87 9.80
N SER A 87 4.65 2.41 9.00
CA SER A 87 3.38 3.11 8.82
C SER A 87 2.40 2.97 9.97
N GLY A 88 2.68 2.07 10.92
CA GLY A 88 1.81 1.80 12.06
C GLY A 88 0.49 1.13 11.67
N VAL A 89 0.30 0.80 10.39
CA VAL A 89 -0.92 0.14 9.90
C VAL A 89 -0.90 -1.35 10.26
N ASP A 90 0.25 -1.95 10.56
CA ASP A 90 0.35 -3.33 11.09
C ASP A 90 -0.54 -3.56 12.34
N ARG A 91 -0.75 -2.52 13.15
CA ARG A 91 -1.58 -2.56 14.36
C ARG A 91 -3.08 -2.44 14.11
N GLU A 92 -3.47 -2.18 12.86
CA GLU A 92 -4.87 -1.94 12.46
C GLU A 92 -5.51 -3.17 11.79
N GLY A 93 -4.84 -4.33 11.86
CA GLY A 93 -5.34 -5.60 11.32
C GLY A 93 -4.96 -5.85 9.86
N TYR A 94 -4.10 -5.02 9.26
CA TYR A 94 -3.53 -5.27 7.95
C TYR A 94 -2.39 -6.29 8.06
N ARG A 95 -2.40 -7.29 7.17
CA ARG A 95 -1.32 -8.28 7.03
C ARG A 95 -0.74 -8.25 5.63
N LEU A 96 0.46 -8.81 5.49
CA LEU A 96 1.05 -9.09 4.17
C LEU A 96 0.12 -10.02 3.37
N ALA A 97 -0.19 -9.62 2.14
CA ALA A 97 -0.96 -10.43 1.21
C ALA A 97 -0.10 -11.58 0.65
N GLU A 98 -0.65 -12.78 0.56
CA GLU A 98 -0.02 -13.86 -0.18
C GLU A 98 0.14 -13.48 -1.67
N ARG A 99 1.09 -14.12 -2.36
CA ARG A 99 1.28 -13.86 -3.81
C ARG A 99 0.00 -14.08 -4.63
N LYS A 100 -0.76 -15.13 -4.31
CA LYS A 100 -2.05 -15.40 -4.98
C LYS A 100 -3.07 -14.30 -4.72
N GLU A 101 -3.10 -13.77 -3.48
CA GLU A 101 -3.97 -12.65 -3.10
C GLU A 101 -3.58 -11.38 -3.84
N THR A 102 -2.28 -11.10 -3.94
CA THR A 102 -1.73 -9.97 -4.70
C THR A 102 -2.11 -10.07 -6.19
N ASP A 103 -1.96 -11.24 -6.80
CA ASP A 103 -2.33 -11.47 -8.20
C ASP A 103 -3.84 -11.30 -8.44
N ALA A 104 -4.67 -11.82 -7.54
CA ALA A 104 -6.12 -11.65 -7.59
C ALA A 104 -6.52 -10.17 -7.45
N GLN A 105 -5.87 -9.45 -6.54
CA GLN A 105 -6.05 -8.02 -6.34
C GLN A 105 -5.67 -7.18 -7.57
N ILE A 106 -4.56 -7.50 -8.23
CA ILE A 106 -4.14 -6.84 -9.48
C ILE A 106 -5.14 -7.14 -10.58
N LYS A 107 -5.53 -8.41 -10.74
CA LYS A 107 -6.47 -8.84 -11.78
C LYS A 107 -7.85 -8.20 -11.59
N TRP A 108 -8.32 -8.06 -10.35
CA TRP A 108 -9.52 -7.28 -10.04
C TRP A 108 -9.39 -5.83 -10.49
N ARG A 109 -8.32 -5.13 -10.11
CA ARG A 109 -8.15 -3.71 -10.46
C ARG A 109 -8.06 -3.49 -11.96
N ARG A 110 -7.42 -4.40 -12.69
CA ARG A 110 -7.35 -4.42 -14.17
C ARG A 110 -8.73 -4.60 -14.82
N THR A 111 -9.48 -5.59 -14.36
CA THR A 111 -10.77 -5.97 -14.97
C THR A 111 -11.95 -5.16 -14.47
N LYS A 112 -11.77 -4.43 -13.36
CA LYS A 112 -12.83 -3.82 -12.54
C LYS A 112 -13.91 -4.84 -12.10
N ASP A 113 -13.61 -6.15 -12.16
CA ASP A 113 -14.50 -7.22 -11.76
C ASP A 113 -14.14 -7.71 -10.34
N TRP A 114 -14.94 -7.28 -9.37
CA TRP A 114 -14.75 -7.60 -7.95
C TRP A 114 -14.82 -9.11 -7.66
N LYS A 115 -15.44 -9.91 -8.55
CA LYS A 115 -15.50 -11.37 -8.44
C LYS A 115 -14.14 -12.04 -8.65
N VAL A 116 -13.17 -11.30 -9.18
CA VAL A 116 -11.82 -11.80 -9.48
C VAL A 116 -10.86 -11.59 -8.31
N GLY A 117 -11.08 -10.54 -7.51
CA GLY A 117 -10.27 -10.19 -6.33
C GLY A 117 -10.71 -10.90 -5.05
N SER A 118 -11.92 -11.43 -5.05
CA SER A 118 -12.39 -12.38 -4.06
C SER A 118 -11.76 -13.74 -4.37
N LEU A 119 -10.52 -13.93 -3.91
CA LEU A 119 -10.11 -15.28 -3.57
C LEU A 119 -11.14 -15.76 -2.56
N LEU A 120 -11.99 -16.68 -3.02
CA LEU A 120 -12.96 -17.36 -2.19
C LEU A 120 -12.19 -17.88 -0.98
N MET A 121 -12.31 -17.19 0.16
CA MET A 121 -12.05 -17.80 1.45
C MET A 121 -12.81 -19.11 1.40
N LYS A 122 -12.10 -20.22 1.62
CA LYS A 122 -12.81 -21.49 1.71
C LYS A 122 -13.82 -21.33 2.85
N PRO A 123 -15.06 -21.83 2.71
CA PRO A 123 -16.09 -21.72 3.74
C PRO A 123 -15.58 -22.13 5.14
N ASP A 124 -14.61 -23.05 5.16
CA ASP A 124 -13.96 -23.62 6.34
C ASP A 124 -13.10 -22.62 7.14
N GLU A 125 -12.67 -21.51 6.54
CA GLU A 125 -11.85 -20.47 7.17
C GLU A 125 -12.68 -19.34 7.80
N VAL A 126 -13.93 -19.18 7.37
CA VAL A 126 -14.86 -18.18 7.91
C VAL A 126 -15.31 -18.54 9.34
N SER A 127 -15.33 -19.84 9.68
CA SER A 127 -15.75 -20.32 11.00
C SER A 127 -14.70 -20.15 12.12
N ARG A 128 -13.52 -19.59 11.83
CA ARG A 128 -12.47 -19.34 12.84
C ARG A 128 -12.36 -17.87 13.26
N VAL A 129 -13.14 -16.98 12.64
CA VAL A 129 -13.09 -15.52 12.88
C VAL A 129 -14.44 -14.98 13.41
N MET A 130 -15.42 -15.86 13.64
CA MET A 130 -16.62 -15.57 14.46
C MET A 130 -16.54 -16.34 15.78
#